data_AF-A0A2U2BIZ0-F1
#
_entry.id   AF-A0A2U2BIZ0-F1
#
_cell.length_a   1.000
_cell.length_b   1.000
_cell.length_c   1.000
_cell.angle_alpha   90.00
_cell.angle_beta   90.00
_cell.angle_gamma   90.00
#
_symmetry.space_group_name_H-M   'P 1'
#
loop_
_entity.id
_entity.type
_entity.pdbx_description
1 polymer ?
#
loop_
_entity_poly.entity_id
_entity_poly.type
_entity_poly.pdbx_seq_one_letter_code
_entity_poly.pdbx_strand_id
1 'polypeptide(L)'
;MAYITFSYDDGLKNNYHLALPLHEKYNIPASLAIIAHRAVSPEFWDKYMSPREIVDADARGHEIVSHGVYHKTKYTELTHDELEYELSHSKKILNGFVSKEIEAINIPFAKYNDEVLDLARKYYKQVRLADERLNLIGEAGGLIYANALNSKSSIERVKKLVDKAILENKWLVLMFHGINDNDDSGGLYSNSKEFLDQSLSYVKEYVREGSLTPVLFRDMLEYGSIESKKKENEPGGVILAEDEGYLITYHPASSESKKMLITFGGLPSSKTRTGFGSDYAIKKGYHHIFVAQAAGSQYQGLSLEEFRDAVLPVCAGKDVYTYGSSLGGYCALYYAGIINAQAIAAAPKNSAHPILKHNLKHPMEFKHLELVDAPKSAKNPVIIYDPHQREDARYIERLVLPAYNDASLVKIPFSGHLVLQVLSEHKILKSFIEGVMERNEIIDINYDCNGCSVWNYEKGRVLARDGDPVSAVPFLERSLKIRYTKEADKLLKKLSEANG
;
A
#
# COMPACT_ATOMS: atom_id res chain seq x y z
N MET A 1 2.08 0.79 -0.02
CA MET A 1 1.41 -0.40 -0.58
C MET A 1 2.03 -0.62 -1.95
N ALA A 2 2.60 -1.80 -2.21
CA ALA A 2 3.13 -2.14 -3.53
C ALA A 2 2.07 -2.82 -4.40
N TYR A 3 2.30 -2.80 -5.71
CA TYR A 3 1.38 -3.38 -6.69
C TYR A 3 2.10 -4.36 -7.61
N ILE A 4 1.37 -5.34 -8.12
CA ILE A 4 1.91 -6.29 -9.09
C ILE A 4 0.93 -6.62 -10.22
N THR A 5 1.43 -6.66 -11.46
CA THR A 5 0.68 -7.11 -12.63
C THR A 5 1.40 -8.29 -13.29
N PHE A 6 0.64 -9.34 -13.60
CA PHE A 6 1.10 -10.45 -14.44
C PHE A 6 0.60 -10.20 -15.86
N SER A 7 1.54 -9.96 -16.78
CA SER A 7 1.26 -9.69 -18.20
C SER A 7 1.75 -10.87 -19.03
N TYR A 8 0.97 -11.24 -20.05
CA TYR A 8 1.31 -12.31 -20.99
C TYR A 8 1.27 -11.80 -22.42
N ASP A 9 2.36 -11.95 -23.16
CA ASP A 9 2.45 -11.49 -24.54
C ASP A 9 2.04 -12.58 -25.55
N ASP A 10 1.84 -12.15 -26.80
CA ASP A 10 1.47 -12.94 -27.97
C ASP A 10 0.05 -13.55 -28.03
N GLY A 11 -0.66 -13.64 -26.91
CA GLY A 11 -1.99 -14.26 -26.86
C GLY A 11 -1.96 -15.75 -27.21
N LEU A 12 -0.95 -16.48 -26.71
CA LEU A 12 -0.81 -17.91 -26.98
C LEU A 12 -1.95 -18.69 -26.31
N LYS A 13 -2.37 -19.77 -26.95
CA LYS A 13 -3.50 -20.59 -26.50
C LYS A 13 -3.23 -21.25 -25.14
N ASN A 14 -1.97 -21.53 -24.82
CA ASN A 14 -1.58 -22.08 -23.53
C ASN A 14 -1.69 -21.05 -22.38
N ASN A 15 -1.77 -19.75 -22.64
CA ASN A 15 -2.15 -18.78 -21.60
C ASN A 15 -3.54 -19.07 -21.08
N TYR A 16 -4.49 -19.34 -21.99
CA TYR A 16 -5.87 -19.64 -21.64
C TYR A 16 -6.00 -20.99 -20.91
N HIS A 17 -5.38 -22.06 -21.43
CA HIS A 17 -5.56 -23.41 -20.87
C HIS A 17 -4.69 -23.71 -19.64
N LEU A 18 -3.52 -23.10 -19.51
CA LEU A 18 -2.56 -23.43 -18.45
C LEU A 18 -2.33 -22.29 -17.46
N ALA A 19 -2.22 -21.05 -17.93
CA ALA A 19 -1.96 -19.90 -17.05
C ALA A 19 -3.22 -19.47 -16.29
N LEU A 20 -4.35 -19.26 -16.98
CA LEU A 20 -5.57 -18.75 -16.34
C LEU A 20 -6.09 -19.64 -15.19
N PRO A 21 -6.13 -20.98 -15.30
CA PRO A 21 -6.53 -21.82 -14.17
C PRO A 21 -5.66 -21.65 -12.92
N LEU A 22 -4.35 -21.39 -13.08
CA LEU A 22 -3.47 -21.08 -11.95
C LEU A 22 -3.79 -19.70 -11.36
N HIS A 23 -4.00 -18.69 -12.22
CA HIS A 23 -4.41 -17.36 -11.78
C HIS A 23 -5.69 -17.39 -10.94
N GLU A 24 -6.68 -18.17 -11.37
CA GLU A 24 -7.95 -18.38 -10.65
C GLU A 24 -7.76 -19.12 -9.33
N LYS A 25 -6.94 -20.19 -9.32
CA LYS A 25 -6.57 -20.92 -8.09
C LYS A 25 -6.05 -19.96 -7.01
N TYR A 26 -5.29 -18.94 -7.38
CA TYR A 26 -4.75 -17.94 -6.44
C TYR A 26 -5.60 -16.68 -6.30
N ASN A 27 -6.68 -16.52 -7.06
CA ASN A 27 -7.48 -15.30 -7.16
C ASN A 27 -6.59 -14.08 -7.45
N ILE A 28 -5.75 -14.19 -8.49
CA ILE A 28 -4.85 -13.14 -8.98
C ILE A 28 -5.21 -12.91 -10.45
N PRO A 29 -5.64 -11.70 -10.84
CA PRO A 29 -5.98 -11.42 -12.23
C PRO A 29 -4.73 -11.36 -13.12
N ALA A 30 -4.93 -11.42 -14.44
CA ALA A 30 -3.87 -11.43 -15.45
C ALA A 30 -4.23 -10.51 -16.61
N SER A 31 -3.23 -9.91 -17.25
CA SER A 31 -3.38 -9.11 -18.46
C SER A 31 -2.82 -9.87 -19.66
N LEU A 32 -3.63 -10.11 -20.69
CA LEU A 32 -3.30 -10.89 -21.87
C LEU A 32 -3.17 -9.95 -23.08
N ALA A 33 -1.97 -9.83 -23.62
CA ALA A 33 -1.68 -9.00 -24.78
C ALA A 33 -1.93 -9.78 -26.06
N ILE A 34 -2.96 -9.39 -26.80
CA ILE A 34 -3.45 -10.13 -27.95
C ILE A 34 -2.99 -9.47 -29.24
N ILE A 35 -2.48 -10.30 -30.16
CA ILE A 35 -2.17 -9.88 -31.53
C ILE A 35 -3.47 -9.96 -32.33
N ALA A 36 -4.03 -8.81 -32.70
CA ALA A 36 -5.40 -8.70 -33.16
C ALA A 36 -5.69 -9.54 -34.41
N HIS A 37 -4.76 -9.61 -35.37
CA HIS A 37 -4.92 -10.45 -36.56
C HIS A 37 -5.01 -11.93 -36.21
N ARG A 38 -4.20 -12.42 -35.26
CA ARG A 38 -4.22 -13.83 -34.85
C ARG A 38 -5.53 -14.21 -34.16
N ALA A 39 -6.18 -13.25 -33.49
CA ALA A 39 -7.50 -13.46 -32.89
C ALA A 39 -8.59 -13.65 -33.96
N VAL A 40 -8.58 -12.91 -35.06
CA VAL A 40 -9.64 -12.97 -36.09
C VAL A 40 -9.41 -14.00 -37.21
N SER A 41 -8.23 -14.61 -37.26
CA SER A 41 -7.80 -15.47 -38.36
C SER A 41 -7.74 -16.95 -37.92
N PRO A 42 -8.72 -17.80 -38.33
CA PRO A 42 -8.87 -19.17 -37.83
C PRO A 42 -7.63 -20.07 -37.97
N GLU A 43 -6.80 -19.82 -38.97
CA GLU A 43 -5.55 -20.56 -39.19
C GLU A 43 -4.52 -20.41 -38.05
N PHE A 44 -4.72 -19.46 -37.13
CA PHE A 44 -3.87 -19.26 -35.96
C PHE A 44 -4.41 -19.89 -34.67
N TRP A 45 -5.66 -20.34 -34.64
CA TRP A 45 -6.34 -20.75 -33.39
C TRP A 45 -5.85 -22.07 -32.79
N ASP A 46 -4.99 -22.82 -33.49
CA ASP A 46 -4.31 -23.97 -32.90
C ASP A 46 -3.22 -23.54 -31.91
N LYS A 47 -2.62 -22.35 -32.13
CA LYS A 47 -1.50 -21.83 -31.33
C LYS A 47 -1.85 -20.59 -30.52
N TYR A 48 -2.82 -19.80 -30.95
CA TYR A 48 -3.22 -18.55 -30.33
C TYR A 48 -4.67 -18.61 -29.87
N MET A 49 -5.05 -17.75 -28.93
CA MET A 49 -6.41 -17.66 -28.44
C MET A 49 -7.38 -17.27 -29.56
N SER A 50 -8.45 -18.04 -29.70
CA SER A 50 -9.61 -17.74 -30.54
C SER A 50 -10.46 -16.60 -29.95
N PRO A 51 -11.36 -15.97 -30.74
CA PRO A 51 -12.25 -14.93 -30.23
C PRO A 51 -13.06 -15.38 -29.03
N ARG A 52 -13.53 -16.63 -29.04
CA ARG A 52 -14.31 -17.21 -27.93
C ARG A 52 -13.50 -17.28 -26.64
N GLU A 53 -12.24 -17.68 -26.72
CA GLU A 53 -11.35 -17.78 -25.55
C GLU A 53 -10.97 -16.39 -25.03
N ILE A 54 -10.84 -15.38 -25.90
CA ILE A 54 -10.60 -13.98 -25.52
C ILE A 54 -11.82 -13.41 -24.78
N VAL A 55 -13.03 -13.58 -25.33
CA VAL A 55 -14.28 -13.16 -24.68
C VAL A 55 -14.46 -13.85 -23.32
N ASP A 56 -14.19 -15.16 -23.26
CA ASP A 56 -14.31 -15.93 -22.02
C ASP A 56 -13.30 -15.47 -20.95
N ALA A 57 -12.06 -15.18 -21.35
CA ALA A 57 -11.04 -14.66 -20.43
C ALA A 57 -11.43 -13.29 -19.84
N ASP A 58 -11.95 -12.36 -20.66
CA ASP A 58 -12.45 -11.06 -20.17
C ASP A 58 -13.62 -11.25 -19.20
N ALA A 59 -14.58 -12.12 -19.53
CA ALA A 59 -15.73 -12.43 -18.68
C ALA A 59 -15.35 -13.05 -17.32
N ARG A 60 -14.21 -13.74 -17.25
CA ARG A 60 -13.64 -14.31 -16.02
C ARG A 60 -12.85 -13.30 -15.18
N GLY A 61 -12.78 -12.04 -15.60
CA GLY A 61 -12.14 -10.95 -14.87
C GLY A 61 -10.67 -10.74 -15.20
N HIS A 62 -10.13 -11.42 -16.21
CA HIS A 62 -8.81 -11.10 -16.76
C HIS A 62 -8.91 -9.91 -17.71
N GLU A 63 -7.80 -9.22 -17.92
CA GLU A 63 -7.74 -8.08 -18.83
C GLU A 63 -7.19 -8.52 -20.18
N ILE A 64 -7.77 -7.96 -21.24
CA ILE A 64 -7.20 -8.03 -22.58
C ILE A 64 -6.52 -6.70 -22.86
N VAL A 65 -5.30 -6.74 -23.41
CA VAL A 65 -4.56 -5.57 -23.88
C VAL A 65 -4.09 -5.77 -25.31
N SER A 66 -3.73 -4.68 -26.00
CA SER A 66 -3.28 -4.77 -27.39
C SER A 66 -1.81 -5.21 -27.48
N HIS A 67 -1.49 -6.05 -28.46
CA HIS A 67 -0.12 -6.35 -28.88
C HIS A 67 0.09 -6.07 -30.37
N GLY A 68 -0.63 -5.08 -30.90
CA GLY A 68 -0.63 -4.72 -32.31
C GLY A 68 -1.54 -5.59 -33.16
N VAL A 69 -1.51 -5.35 -34.46
CA VAL A 69 -2.26 -6.12 -35.45
C VAL A 69 -1.50 -7.37 -35.84
N TYR A 70 -0.26 -7.25 -36.32
CA TYR A 70 0.44 -8.37 -36.95
C TYR A 70 1.64 -8.90 -36.15
N HIS A 71 2.30 -8.06 -35.35
CA HIS A 71 3.53 -8.42 -34.63
C HIS A 71 4.61 -9.02 -35.56
N LYS A 72 4.83 -8.40 -36.73
CA LYS A 72 5.80 -8.85 -37.75
C LYS A 72 7.06 -8.00 -37.83
N THR A 73 6.91 -6.69 -37.63
CA THR A 73 7.97 -5.70 -37.83
C THR A 73 8.10 -4.86 -36.57
N LYS A 74 9.33 -4.41 -36.26
CA LYS A 74 9.54 -3.49 -35.15
C LYS A 74 8.87 -2.17 -35.49
N TYR A 75 8.21 -1.55 -34.53
CA TYR A 75 7.49 -0.30 -34.78
C TYR A 75 8.40 0.86 -35.22
N THR A 76 9.69 0.83 -34.89
CA THR A 76 10.69 1.78 -35.37
C THR A 76 11.09 1.61 -36.85
N GLU A 77 10.68 0.51 -37.48
CA GLU A 77 10.98 0.18 -38.88
C GLU A 77 9.73 0.34 -39.78
N LEU A 78 8.59 0.73 -39.21
CA LEU A 78 7.35 1.00 -39.94
C LEU A 78 7.30 2.45 -40.41
N THR A 79 6.61 2.69 -41.52
CA THR A 79 6.19 4.04 -41.90
C THR A 79 5.11 4.56 -40.94
N HIS A 80 4.87 5.88 -40.94
CA HIS A 80 3.85 6.51 -40.12
C HIS A 80 2.47 5.87 -40.28
N ASP A 81 2.03 5.68 -41.53
CA ASP A 81 0.71 5.12 -41.85
C ASP A 81 0.60 3.65 -41.42
N GLU A 82 1.66 2.86 -41.59
CA GLU A 82 1.70 1.46 -41.16
C GLU A 82 1.65 1.34 -39.62
N LEU A 83 2.37 2.23 -38.92
CA LEU A 83 2.34 2.28 -37.47
C LEU A 83 0.97 2.75 -36.96
N GLU A 84 0.38 3.77 -37.58
CA GLU A 84 -0.97 4.22 -37.24
C GLU A 84 -2.00 3.10 -37.47
N TYR A 85 -1.85 2.33 -38.54
CA TYR A 85 -2.67 1.15 -38.80
C TYR A 85 -2.51 0.10 -37.70
N GLU A 86 -1.28 -0.28 -37.36
CA GLU A 86 -0.96 -1.23 -36.28
C GLU A 86 -1.58 -0.83 -34.93
N LEU A 87 -1.60 0.46 -34.60
CA LEU A 87 -2.13 0.98 -33.34
C LEU A 87 -3.66 1.10 -33.35
N SER A 88 -4.23 1.74 -34.37
CA SER A 88 -5.67 2.04 -34.45
C SER A 88 -6.51 0.79 -34.71
N HIS A 89 -6.07 -0.09 -35.62
CA HIS A 89 -6.86 -1.25 -36.03
C HIS A 89 -6.83 -2.35 -34.99
N SER A 90 -5.73 -2.53 -34.27
CA SER A 90 -5.68 -3.49 -33.16
C SER A 90 -6.65 -3.11 -32.06
N LYS A 91 -6.70 -1.83 -31.66
CA LYS A 91 -7.70 -1.33 -30.69
C LYS A 91 -9.13 -1.56 -31.18
N LYS A 92 -9.42 -1.23 -32.44
CA LYS A 92 -10.75 -1.40 -33.04
C LYS A 92 -11.20 -2.86 -33.03
N ILE A 93 -10.34 -3.79 -33.45
CA ILE A 93 -10.66 -5.22 -33.50
C ILE A 93 -10.89 -5.76 -32.08
N LEU A 94 -9.95 -5.50 -31.17
CA LEU A 94 -9.98 -6.08 -29.83
C LEU A 94 -11.13 -5.55 -28.98
N ASN A 95 -11.50 -4.27 -29.13
CA ASN A 95 -12.71 -3.69 -28.51
C ASN A 95 -13.99 -4.43 -28.92
N GLY A 96 -14.01 -5.17 -30.03
CA GLY A 96 -15.13 -6.01 -30.42
C GLY A 96 -15.30 -7.29 -29.57
N PHE A 97 -14.30 -7.66 -28.76
CA PHE A 97 -14.30 -8.89 -27.95
C PHE A 97 -14.46 -8.65 -26.46
N VAL A 98 -14.36 -7.41 -25.98
CA VAL A 98 -14.23 -7.10 -24.56
C VAL A 98 -15.33 -6.21 -24.06
N SER A 99 -15.66 -6.33 -22.78
CA SER A 99 -16.68 -5.54 -22.10
C SER A 99 -16.20 -4.14 -21.72
N LYS A 100 -14.89 -3.95 -21.53
CA LYS A 100 -14.25 -2.67 -21.23
C LYS A 100 -13.30 -2.28 -22.34
N GLU A 101 -13.20 -0.98 -22.61
CA GLU A 101 -12.31 -0.46 -23.65
C GLU A 101 -10.84 -0.86 -23.42
N ILE A 102 -10.14 -1.24 -24.50
CA ILE A 102 -8.71 -1.50 -24.49
C ILE A 102 -7.94 -0.18 -24.35
N GLU A 103 -7.31 0.01 -23.20
CA GLU A 103 -6.61 1.24 -22.83
C GLU A 103 -5.08 1.09 -22.77
N ALA A 104 -4.57 -0.13 -22.88
CA ALA A 104 -3.15 -0.43 -22.82
C ALA A 104 -2.65 -1.16 -24.08
N ILE A 105 -1.44 -0.83 -24.50
CA ILE A 105 -0.70 -1.55 -25.54
C ILE A 105 0.67 -2.00 -25.03
N ASN A 106 0.99 -3.24 -25.35
CA ASN A 106 2.28 -3.87 -25.18
C ASN A 106 3.06 -3.74 -26.50
N ILE A 107 4.15 -2.95 -26.54
CA ILE A 107 4.87 -2.70 -27.80
C ILE A 107 5.65 -3.96 -28.25
N PRO A 108 5.39 -4.48 -29.47
CA PRO A 108 6.13 -5.60 -30.05
C PRO A 108 7.64 -5.40 -30.01
N PHE A 109 8.37 -6.44 -29.61
CA PHE A 109 9.84 -6.45 -29.50
C PHE A 109 10.43 -5.38 -28.55
N ALA A 110 9.59 -4.63 -27.82
CA ALA A 110 9.95 -3.45 -27.05
C ALA A 110 10.78 -2.42 -27.84
N LYS A 111 10.54 -2.31 -29.16
CA LYS A 111 11.26 -1.36 -30.04
C LYS A 111 10.42 -0.12 -30.27
N TYR A 112 10.95 1.01 -29.81
CA TYR A 112 10.27 2.29 -29.84
C TYR A 112 11.27 3.44 -30.07
N ASN A 113 10.74 4.56 -30.52
CA ASN A 113 11.34 5.90 -30.55
C ASN A 113 10.24 6.91 -30.14
N ASP A 114 10.52 8.21 -30.17
CA ASP A 114 9.54 9.22 -29.76
C ASP A 114 8.27 9.20 -30.61
N GLU A 115 8.40 9.01 -31.93
CA GLU A 115 7.25 8.89 -32.85
C GLU A 115 6.34 7.71 -32.47
N VAL A 116 6.93 6.54 -32.16
CA VAL A 116 6.16 5.36 -31.73
C VAL A 116 5.39 5.62 -30.45
N LEU A 117 6.03 6.25 -29.46
CA LEU A 117 5.37 6.54 -28.19
C LEU A 117 4.26 7.57 -28.36
N ASP A 118 4.51 8.63 -29.14
CA ASP A 118 3.53 9.70 -29.36
C ASP A 118 2.32 9.22 -30.13
N LEU A 119 2.52 8.39 -31.16
CA LEU A 119 1.41 7.82 -31.91
C LEU A 119 0.64 6.79 -31.08
N ALA A 120 1.32 5.93 -30.30
CA ALA A 120 0.67 4.98 -29.41
C ALA A 120 -0.21 5.68 -28.35
N ARG A 121 0.26 6.79 -27.79
CA ARG A 121 -0.48 7.61 -26.80
C ARG A 121 -1.76 8.25 -27.34
N LYS A 122 -1.91 8.38 -28.67
CA LYS A 122 -3.19 8.83 -29.26
C LYS A 122 -4.29 7.77 -29.12
N TYR A 123 -3.91 6.50 -29.05
CA TYR A 123 -4.84 5.37 -29.07
C TYR A 123 -4.97 4.68 -27.71
N TYR A 124 -3.91 4.70 -26.89
CA TYR A 124 -3.85 3.98 -25.61
C TYR A 124 -3.38 4.91 -24.49
N LYS A 125 -4.03 4.83 -23.32
CA LYS A 125 -3.61 5.55 -22.11
C LYS A 125 -2.32 5.00 -21.50
N GLN A 126 -2.00 3.74 -21.78
CA GLN A 126 -0.83 3.06 -21.25
C GLN A 126 -0.03 2.38 -22.36
N VAL A 127 1.29 2.57 -22.34
CA VAL A 127 2.22 1.96 -23.28
C VAL A 127 3.25 1.17 -22.49
N ARG A 128 3.31 -0.15 -22.68
CA ARG A 128 4.18 -1.04 -21.91
C ARG A 128 5.37 -1.51 -22.74
N LEU A 129 6.56 -1.36 -22.18
CA LEU A 129 7.85 -1.77 -22.71
C LEU A 129 8.49 -2.88 -21.87
N ALA A 130 9.34 -3.70 -22.48
CA ALA A 130 10.18 -4.64 -21.74
C ALA A 130 11.41 -3.90 -21.19
N ASP A 131 11.52 -3.81 -19.87
CA ASP A 131 12.59 -3.11 -19.14
C ASP A 131 12.54 -3.54 -17.66
N GLU A 132 13.69 -3.67 -17.01
CA GLU A 132 13.77 -4.20 -15.65
C GLU A 132 13.37 -3.20 -14.55
N ARG A 133 13.07 -1.95 -14.91
CA ARG A 133 12.61 -0.93 -13.97
C ARG A 133 11.30 -1.29 -13.28
N LEU A 134 11.18 -0.86 -12.03
CA LEU A 134 9.92 -0.82 -11.29
C LEU A 134 9.18 0.49 -11.59
N ASN A 135 7.86 0.44 -11.63
CA ASN A 135 7.02 1.57 -12.00
C ASN A 135 6.61 2.39 -10.77
N LEU A 136 6.44 3.69 -10.96
CA LEU A 136 5.83 4.55 -9.97
C LEU A 136 4.32 4.28 -9.88
N ILE A 137 3.76 4.48 -8.69
CA ILE A 137 2.32 4.39 -8.43
C ILE A 137 1.74 5.80 -8.62
N GLY A 138 0.59 5.92 -9.28
CA GLY A 138 -0.11 7.20 -9.45
C GLY A 138 0.19 7.95 -10.75
N GLU A 139 1.26 7.61 -11.48
CA GLU A 139 1.47 8.04 -12.87
C GLU A 139 0.72 7.13 -13.85
N ALA A 140 -0.51 6.76 -13.52
CA ALA A 140 -1.29 5.87 -14.37
C ALA A 140 -1.92 6.64 -15.53
N GLY A 141 -1.18 6.63 -16.62
CA GLY A 141 -1.40 7.38 -17.84
C GLY A 141 -0.01 7.66 -18.41
N GLY A 142 0.61 6.67 -19.05
CA GLY A 142 2.03 6.77 -19.37
C GLY A 142 2.73 5.47 -19.75
N LEU A 143 4.06 5.55 -19.68
CA LEU A 143 5.00 4.50 -20.06
C LEU A 143 5.19 3.53 -18.90
N ILE A 144 5.03 2.22 -19.16
CA ILE A 144 5.14 1.15 -18.17
C ILE A 144 6.31 0.25 -18.54
N TYR A 145 7.05 -0.21 -17.54
CA TYR A 145 8.19 -1.10 -17.66
C TYR A 145 7.84 -2.48 -17.09
N ALA A 146 8.11 -3.53 -17.88
CA ALA A 146 7.88 -4.89 -17.47
C ALA A 146 9.13 -5.75 -17.50
N ASN A 147 9.30 -6.49 -16.41
CA ASN A 147 10.39 -7.41 -16.20
C ASN A 147 10.11 -8.70 -16.97
N ALA A 148 10.84 -8.90 -18.06
CA ALA A 148 10.73 -10.09 -18.91
C ALA A 148 11.22 -11.34 -18.19
N LEU A 149 10.35 -12.33 -18.08
CA LEU A 149 10.65 -13.68 -17.62
C LEU A 149 10.74 -14.61 -18.84
N ASN A 150 11.72 -15.50 -18.80
CA ASN A 150 12.06 -16.42 -19.87
C ASN A 150 12.40 -17.80 -19.28
N SER A 151 12.68 -18.78 -20.13
CA SER A 151 13.03 -20.16 -19.74
C SER A 151 14.19 -20.29 -18.74
N LYS A 152 15.05 -19.27 -18.61
CA LYS A 152 16.18 -19.25 -17.66
C LYS A 152 15.87 -18.51 -16.36
N SER A 153 14.67 -17.94 -16.23
CA SER A 153 14.30 -17.18 -15.03
C SER A 153 14.01 -18.13 -13.88
N SER A 154 14.57 -17.84 -12.71
CA SER A 154 14.39 -18.65 -11.50
C SER A 154 13.41 -18.01 -10.52
N ILE A 155 12.87 -18.81 -9.61
CA ILE A 155 11.94 -18.33 -8.59
C ILE A 155 12.61 -17.31 -7.66
N GLU A 156 13.92 -17.44 -7.42
CA GLU A 156 14.70 -16.47 -6.64
C GLU A 156 14.73 -15.08 -7.30
N ARG A 157 14.75 -15.01 -8.64
CA ARG A 157 14.64 -13.73 -9.36
C ARG A 157 13.28 -13.08 -9.10
N VAL A 158 12.19 -13.85 -9.20
CA VAL A 158 10.83 -13.36 -8.93
C VAL A 158 10.71 -12.88 -7.48
N LYS A 159 11.22 -13.67 -6.51
CA LYS A 159 11.22 -13.30 -5.09
C LYS A 159 11.94 -11.97 -4.86
N LYS A 160 13.14 -11.79 -5.42
CA LYS A 160 13.90 -10.54 -5.32
C LYS A 160 13.14 -9.34 -5.90
N LEU A 161 12.48 -9.51 -7.05
CA LEU A 161 11.70 -8.44 -7.68
C LEU A 161 10.49 -8.05 -6.83
N VAL A 162 9.76 -9.04 -6.32
CA VAL A 162 8.60 -8.84 -5.43
C VAL A 162 9.02 -8.13 -4.14
N ASP A 163 10.07 -8.62 -3.48
CA ASP A 163 10.56 -8.04 -2.22
C ASP A 163 11.04 -6.60 -2.43
N LYS A 164 11.72 -6.33 -3.55
CA LYS A 164 12.16 -4.99 -3.94
C LYS A 164 10.97 -4.06 -4.18
N ALA A 165 9.94 -4.52 -4.88
CA ALA A 165 8.74 -3.73 -5.14
C ALA A 165 7.98 -3.39 -3.85
N ILE A 166 7.88 -4.34 -2.91
CA ILE A 166 7.30 -4.14 -1.58
C ILE A 166 8.13 -3.12 -0.79
N LEU A 167 9.45 -3.29 -0.75
CA LEU A 167 10.36 -2.39 -0.04
C LEU A 167 10.28 -0.95 -0.57
N GLU A 168 10.26 -0.78 -1.88
CA GLU A 168 10.25 0.53 -2.53
C GLU A 168 8.85 1.13 -2.69
N ASN A 169 7.79 0.42 -2.30
CA ASN A 169 6.39 0.79 -2.59
C ASN A 169 6.19 1.15 -4.07
N LYS A 170 6.56 0.23 -4.95
CA LYS A 170 6.44 0.40 -6.40
C LYS A 170 5.49 -0.60 -7.04
N TRP A 171 5.22 -0.37 -8.31
CA TRP A 171 4.45 -1.28 -9.15
C TRP A 171 5.37 -2.15 -10.00
N LEU A 172 5.35 -3.46 -9.73
CA LEU A 172 6.06 -4.48 -10.49
C LEU A 172 5.17 -5.04 -11.60
N VAL A 173 5.70 -5.13 -12.82
CA VAL A 173 5.05 -5.87 -13.90
C VAL A 173 5.94 -7.04 -14.29
N LEU A 174 5.43 -8.25 -14.17
CA LEU A 174 6.09 -9.48 -14.64
C LEU A 174 5.52 -9.86 -16.00
N MET A 175 6.38 -9.99 -17.00
CA MET A 175 5.99 -10.32 -18.37
C MET A 175 6.39 -11.75 -18.71
N PHE A 176 5.40 -12.56 -19.06
CA PHE A 176 5.52 -13.92 -19.57
C PHE A 176 5.13 -13.94 -21.05
N HIS A 177 5.40 -15.04 -21.76
CA HIS A 177 4.73 -15.32 -23.05
C HIS A 177 3.92 -16.61 -22.89
N GLY A 178 4.50 -17.79 -23.19
CA GLY A 178 3.79 -19.08 -23.12
C GLY A 178 4.09 -19.90 -21.87
N ILE A 179 3.08 -20.59 -21.34
CA ILE A 179 3.20 -21.54 -20.24
C ILE A 179 3.13 -22.98 -20.76
N ASN A 180 4.04 -23.86 -20.30
CA ASN A 180 4.08 -25.26 -20.71
C ASN A 180 3.94 -26.22 -19.52
N ASP A 181 3.42 -27.43 -19.76
CA ASP A 181 3.25 -28.45 -18.71
C ASP A 181 4.56 -29.06 -18.18
N ASN A 182 5.64 -29.05 -18.97
CA ASN A 182 6.97 -29.56 -18.59
C ASN A 182 8.06 -28.50 -18.76
N ASP A 183 9.14 -28.61 -17.98
CA ASP A 183 10.31 -27.71 -18.01
C ASP A 183 11.08 -27.72 -19.35
N ASP A 184 10.83 -28.69 -20.25
CA ASP A 184 11.80 -29.05 -21.31
C ASP A 184 11.25 -29.06 -22.75
N SER A 185 10.17 -28.32 -23.06
CA SER A 185 9.63 -28.26 -24.43
C SER A 185 9.37 -26.85 -24.97
N GLY A 186 9.87 -25.83 -24.29
CA GLY A 186 9.65 -24.43 -24.66
C GLY A 186 10.87 -23.77 -25.28
N GLY A 187 10.67 -22.96 -26.33
CA GLY A 187 11.69 -22.01 -26.79
C GLY A 187 12.02 -20.98 -25.72
N LEU A 188 12.99 -20.09 -25.99
CA LEU A 188 13.53 -19.11 -25.03
C LEU A 188 12.45 -18.39 -24.18
N TYR A 189 11.30 -18.08 -24.77
CA TYR A 189 10.20 -17.30 -24.18
C TYR A 189 9.10 -18.13 -23.50
N SER A 190 9.37 -19.39 -23.16
CA SER A 190 8.42 -20.23 -22.45
C SER A 190 8.84 -20.47 -21.01
N ASN A 191 7.85 -20.53 -20.13
CA ASN A 191 8.01 -20.85 -18.71
C ASN A 191 7.17 -22.09 -18.36
N SER A 192 7.61 -22.86 -17.37
CA SER A 192 6.83 -24.00 -16.90
C SER A 192 5.67 -23.59 -16.02
N LYS A 193 4.64 -24.44 -16.00
CA LYS A 193 3.49 -24.33 -15.11
C LYS A 193 3.90 -24.33 -13.64
N GLU A 194 4.91 -25.13 -13.30
CA GLU A 194 5.49 -25.19 -11.95
C GLU A 194 6.10 -23.83 -11.56
N PHE A 195 6.90 -23.22 -12.43
CA PHE A 195 7.47 -21.90 -12.17
C PHE A 195 6.41 -20.82 -11.99
N LEU A 196 5.33 -20.86 -12.78
CA LEU A 196 4.19 -19.94 -12.62
C LEU A 196 3.44 -20.20 -11.30
N ASP A 197 3.17 -21.45 -10.95
CA ASP A 197 2.49 -21.82 -9.70
C ASP A 197 3.29 -21.35 -8.48
N GLN A 198 4.61 -21.55 -8.47
CA GLN A 198 5.51 -21.06 -7.43
C GLN A 198 5.51 -19.53 -7.34
N SER A 199 5.52 -18.84 -8.48
CA SER A 199 5.49 -17.37 -8.55
C SER A 199 4.18 -16.81 -7.99
N LEU A 200 3.03 -17.38 -8.39
CA LEU A 200 1.71 -16.96 -7.91
C LEU A 200 1.51 -17.30 -6.43
N SER A 201 1.99 -18.46 -5.98
CA SER A 201 1.97 -18.85 -4.57
C SER A 201 2.76 -17.86 -3.70
N TYR A 202 3.97 -17.49 -4.13
CA TYR A 202 4.79 -16.50 -3.43
C TYR A 202 4.15 -15.11 -3.39
N VAL A 203 3.49 -14.69 -4.48
CA VAL A 203 2.75 -13.42 -4.48
C VAL A 203 1.57 -13.48 -3.53
N LYS A 204 0.77 -14.56 -3.59
CA LYS A 204 -0.44 -14.74 -2.77
C LYS A 204 -0.17 -14.59 -1.28
N GLU A 205 1.02 -15.00 -0.86
CA GLU A 205 1.49 -14.82 0.49
C GLU A 205 1.47 -13.35 0.95
N TYR A 206 1.98 -12.41 0.16
CA TYR A 206 1.99 -10.97 0.49
C TYR A 206 0.64 -10.30 0.25
N VAL A 207 -0.18 -10.83 -0.67
CA VAL A 207 -1.57 -10.39 -0.83
C VAL A 207 -2.37 -10.64 0.44
N ARG A 208 -2.19 -11.81 1.07
CA ARG A 208 -2.84 -12.15 2.34
C ARG A 208 -2.40 -11.25 3.49
N GLU A 209 -1.15 -10.80 3.48
CA GLU A 209 -0.59 -9.88 4.48
C GLU A 209 -0.98 -8.41 4.23
N GLY A 210 -1.52 -8.09 3.05
CA GLY A 210 -1.86 -6.73 2.67
C GLY A 210 -0.63 -5.85 2.37
N SER A 211 0.52 -6.45 2.03
CA SER A 211 1.74 -5.72 1.66
C SER A 211 1.91 -5.58 0.15
N LEU A 212 1.20 -6.40 -0.64
CA LEU A 212 1.21 -6.40 -2.10
C LEU A 212 -0.22 -6.57 -2.65
N THR A 213 -0.62 -5.74 -3.61
CA THR A 213 -1.93 -5.83 -4.26
C THR A 213 -1.78 -6.22 -5.73
N PRO A 214 -2.34 -7.36 -6.18
CA PRO A 214 -2.37 -7.69 -7.59
C PRO A 214 -3.39 -6.81 -8.31
N VAL A 215 -2.99 -6.25 -9.45
CA VAL A 215 -3.77 -5.28 -10.23
C VAL A 215 -3.60 -5.52 -11.72
N LEU A 216 -4.65 -5.20 -12.47
CA LEU A 216 -4.64 -5.08 -13.93
C LEU A 216 -4.08 -3.71 -14.35
N PHE A 217 -3.74 -3.54 -15.63
CA PHE A 217 -3.30 -2.25 -16.15
C PHE A 217 -4.40 -1.19 -16.02
N ARG A 218 -5.65 -1.54 -16.35
CA ARG A 218 -6.85 -0.71 -16.16
C ARG A 218 -7.11 -0.33 -14.70
N ASP A 219 -6.85 -1.23 -13.76
CA ASP A 219 -7.03 -0.93 -12.34
C ASP A 219 -6.05 0.19 -11.96
N MET A 220 -4.82 0.14 -12.47
CA MET A 220 -3.85 1.20 -12.25
C MET A 220 -4.29 2.52 -12.86
N LEU A 221 -4.91 2.55 -14.05
CA LEU A 221 -5.51 3.78 -14.62
C LEU A 221 -6.58 4.36 -13.70
N GLU A 222 -7.44 3.51 -13.14
CA GLU A 222 -8.43 3.93 -12.16
C GLU A 222 -7.76 4.46 -10.89
N TYR A 223 -6.71 3.81 -10.39
CA TYR A 223 -5.90 4.29 -9.26
C TYR A 223 -5.22 5.63 -9.53
N GLY A 224 -4.59 5.81 -10.69
CA GLY A 224 -3.99 7.10 -11.06
C GLY A 224 -5.05 8.16 -11.29
N SER A 225 -6.27 7.80 -11.75
CA SER A 225 -7.40 8.71 -11.82
C SER A 225 -8.01 9.03 -10.44
N ILE A 226 -7.91 8.12 -9.47
CA ILE A 226 -8.36 8.31 -8.08
C ILE A 226 -7.28 9.07 -7.29
N GLU A 227 -5.99 8.86 -7.55
CA GLU A 227 -4.90 9.63 -6.99
C GLU A 227 -4.78 11.00 -7.64
N SER A 228 -5.02 11.12 -8.95
CA SER A 228 -5.12 12.41 -9.64
C SER A 228 -6.40 13.12 -9.25
N LYS A 229 -7.55 12.46 -9.11
CA LYS A 229 -8.75 13.05 -8.49
C LYS A 229 -8.57 13.29 -7.01
N LYS A 230 -7.73 12.55 -6.29
CA LYS A 230 -7.38 12.88 -4.89
C LYS A 230 -6.43 14.06 -4.84
N LYS A 231 -5.52 14.26 -5.81
CA LYS A 231 -4.66 15.44 -5.97
C LYS A 231 -5.43 16.66 -6.48
N GLU A 232 -6.39 16.48 -7.38
CA GLU A 232 -7.27 17.52 -7.95
C GLU A 232 -8.43 17.85 -6.99
N ASN A 233 -8.87 16.91 -6.17
CA ASN A 233 -9.78 17.13 -5.04
C ASN A 233 -9.06 17.12 -3.68
N GLU A 234 -7.73 17.30 -3.62
CA GLU A 234 -7.09 17.62 -2.34
C GLU A 234 -7.71 18.96 -1.97
N PRO A 235 -8.45 19.08 -0.85
CA PRO A 235 -8.98 20.35 -0.41
C PRO A 235 -7.83 21.35 -0.44
N GLY A 236 -8.02 22.48 -1.13
CA GLY A 236 -6.99 23.51 -1.25
C GLY A 236 -6.51 23.90 0.14
N GLY A 237 -5.31 23.46 0.49
CA GLY A 237 -4.64 23.79 1.74
C GLY A 237 -3.54 24.80 1.48
N VAL A 238 -3.33 25.71 2.43
CA VAL A 238 -2.25 26.68 2.42
C VAL A 238 -0.98 25.97 2.89
N ILE A 239 0.06 25.93 2.06
CA ILE A 239 1.37 25.43 2.48
C ILE A 239 1.94 26.42 3.50
N LEU A 240 2.19 25.96 4.72
CA LEU A 240 2.82 26.75 5.78
C LEU A 240 4.34 26.65 5.70
N ALA A 241 4.86 25.47 5.36
CA ALA A 241 6.28 25.22 5.15
C ALA A 241 6.48 23.98 4.28
N GLU A 242 7.54 23.98 3.48
CA GLU A 242 7.98 22.83 2.69
C GLU A 242 9.51 22.79 2.66
N ASP A 243 10.06 21.60 2.85
CA ASP A 243 11.47 21.27 2.69
C ASP A 243 11.61 19.92 1.97
N GLU A 244 12.82 19.50 1.61
CA GLU A 244 13.10 18.13 1.13
C GLU A 244 12.55 17.08 2.11
N GLY A 245 12.70 17.32 3.43
CA GLY A 245 12.34 16.37 4.48
C GLY A 245 10.86 16.33 4.88
N TYR A 246 10.09 17.39 4.64
CA TYR A 246 8.71 17.53 5.16
C TYR A 246 7.82 18.49 4.36
N LEU A 247 6.51 18.40 4.59
CA LEU A 247 5.50 19.34 4.08
C LEU A 247 4.46 19.61 5.18
N ILE A 248 4.21 20.89 5.48
CA ILE A 248 3.20 21.33 6.46
C ILE A 248 2.10 22.06 5.70
N THR A 249 0.89 21.50 5.71
CA THR A 249 -0.26 22.10 5.03
C THR A 249 -1.36 22.42 6.01
N TYR A 250 -1.89 23.64 5.91
CA TYR A 250 -3.01 24.15 6.69
C TYR A 250 -4.30 24.19 5.87
N HIS A 251 -5.35 23.64 6.44
CA HIS A 251 -6.70 23.64 5.93
C HIS A 251 -7.57 24.48 6.89
N PRO A 252 -7.98 25.71 6.48
CA PRO A 252 -8.87 26.53 7.29
C PRO A 252 -10.18 25.82 7.58
N ALA A 253 -10.75 26.06 8.77
CA ALA A 253 -12.07 25.56 9.11
C ALA A 253 -13.12 26.05 8.10
N SER A 254 -14.04 25.17 7.70
CA SER A 254 -15.23 25.52 6.93
C SER A 254 -16.38 26.07 7.80
N SER A 255 -16.13 26.23 9.11
CA SER A 255 -17.08 26.70 10.12
C SER A 255 -16.41 27.65 11.11
N GLU A 256 -17.19 28.29 11.99
CA GLU A 256 -16.69 29.15 13.10
C GLU A 256 -15.97 28.37 14.23
N SER A 257 -15.47 27.16 13.94
CA SER A 257 -14.85 26.29 14.94
C SER A 257 -13.55 26.90 15.48
N LYS A 258 -13.40 26.90 16.80
CA LYS A 258 -12.13 27.26 17.46
C LYS A 258 -11.20 26.06 17.66
N LYS A 259 -11.54 24.87 17.14
CA LYS A 259 -10.71 23.68 17.27
C LYS A 259 -9.65 23.63 16.17
N MET A 260 -8.40 23.37 16.55
CA MET A 260 -7.28 23.11 15.65
C MET A 260 -6.78 21.68 15.87
N LEU A 261 -6.91 20.83 14.85
CA LEU A 261 -6.39 19.46 14.88
C LEU A 261 -5.17 19.34 13.98
N ILE A 262 -4.00 19.14 14.57
CA ILE A 262 -2.73 18.92 13.88
C ILE A 262 -2.46 17.42 13.86
N THR A 263 -2.17 16.88 12.70
CA THR A 263 -1.93 15.44 12.53
C THR A 263 -0.63 15.15 11.82
N PHE A 264 -0.03 14.02 12.15
CA PHE A 264 1.25 13.59 11.61
C PHE A 264 1.10 12.29 10.82
N GLY A 265 1.62 12.26 9.60
CA GLY A 265 1.70 11.05 8.79
C GLY A 265 2.52 9.95 9.48
N GLY A 266 2.04 8.70 9.39
CA GLY A 266 2.72 7.51 9.91
C GLY A 266 3.75 6.91 8.93
N LEU A 267 3.98 5.60 9.00
CA LEU A 267 4.82 4.86 8.05
C LEU A 267 3.95 3.86 7.24
N PRO A 268 4.20 3.68 5.93
CA PRO A 268 4.99 4.56 5.07
C PRO A 268 4.25 5.88 4.80
N SER A 269 4.98 6.95 4.47
CA SER A 269 4.37 8.24 4.09
C SER A 269 5.16 8.91 2.96
N SER A 270 4.46 9.75 2.21
CA SER A 270 5.00 10.66 1.19
C SER A 270 4.56 12.11 1.52
N LYS A 271 5.31 13.11 1.02
CA LYS A 271 4.95 14.52 1.14
C LYS A 271 3.64 14.80 0.39
N THR A 272 2.53 14.76 1.12
CA THR A 272 1.15 14.94 0.66
C THR A 272 0.51 16.08 1.46
N ARG A 273 -0.52 16.75 0.93
CA ARG A 273 -1.15 17.89 1.62
C ARG A 273 -2.23 17.45 2.62
N THR A 274 -2.69 16.21 2.49
CA THR A 274 -3.64 15.56 3.39
C THR A 274 -3.19 14.14 3.73
N GLY A 275 -3.70 13.58 4.83
CA GLY A 275 -3.43 12.21 5.21
C GLY A 275 -4.16 11.80 6.48
N PHE A 276 -3.43 11.19 7.41
CA PHE A 276 -3.99 10.67 8.66
C PHE A 276 -4.84 11.72 9.38
N GLY A 277 -6.14 11.46 9.56
CA GLY A 277 -7.05 12.35 10.28
C GLY A 277 -7.56 13.58 9.51
N SER A 278 -7.06 13.86 8.31
CA SER A 278 -7.48 15.05 7.52
C SER A 278 -8.95 15.02 7.14
N ASP A 279 -9.43 13.91 6.56
CA ASP A 279 -10.84 13.74 6.19
C ASP A 279 -11.78 13.96 7.38
N TYR A 280 -11.39 13.47 8.56
CA TYR A 280 -12.17 13.64 9.78
C TYR A 280 -12.23 15.11 10.20
N ALA A 281 -11.08 15.77 10.28
CA ALA A 281 -10.98 17.17 10.70
C ALA A 281 -11.77 18.10 9.78
N ILE A 282 -11.62 17.90 8.46
CA ILE A 282 -12.29 18.70 7.43
C ILE A 282 -13.79 18.48 7.45
N LYS A 283 -14.27 17.22 7.52
CA LYS A 283 -15.71 16.92 7.65
C LYS A 283 -16.33 17.44 8.94
N LYS A 284 -15.53 17.57 10.01
CA LYS A 284 -15.95 18.20 11.26
C LYS A 284 -15.95 19.72 11.22
N GLY A 285 -15.35 20.32 10.19
CA GLY A 285 -15.22 21.76 10.07
C GLY A 285 -14.21 22.35 11.06
N TYR A 286 -13.22 21.56 11.51
CA TYR A 286 -12.11 22.06 12.33
C TYR A 286 -11.07 22.76 11.47
N HIS A 287 -10.29 23.64 12.08
CA HIS A 287 -9.00 24.01 11.52
C HIS A 287 -8.10 22.78 11.56
N HIS A 288 -7.36 22.54 10.48
CA HIS A 288 -6.57 21.33 10.37
C HIS A 288 -5.19 21.61 9.81
N ILE A 289 -4.16 21.00 10.40
CA ILE A 289 -2.83 20.97 9.84
C ILE A 289 -2.44 19.51 9.64
N PHE A 290 -2.01 19.18 8.43
CA PHE A 290 -1.36 17.91 8.15
C PHE A 290 0.14 18.14 7.98
N VAL A 291 0.91 17.37 8.75
CA VAL A 291 2.37 17.34 8.69
C VAL A 291 2.76 16.03 8.04
N ALA A 292 3.36 16.12 6.86
CA ALA A 292 3.90 15.00 6.11
C ALA A 292 5.43 15.00 6.18
N GLN A 293 6.01 13.81 6.10
CA GLN A 293 7.46 13.64 5.96
C GLN A 293 7.81 13.00 4.62
N ALA A 294 9.06 13.18 4.19
CA ALA A 294 9.67 12.35 3.18
C ALA A 294 9.73 10.88 3.61
N ALA A 295 9.62 9.96 2.65
CA ALA A 295 9.65 8.54 2.93
C ALA A 295 10.97 8.15 3.60
N GLY A 296 10.88 7.47 4.75
CA GLY A 296 12.04 6.99 5.48
C GLY A 296 12.79 8.03 6.33
N SER A 297 12.36 9.30 6.37
CA SER A 297 13.06 10.34 7.16
C SER A 297 12.79 10.27 8.67
N GLN A 298 11.75 9.57 9.09
CA GLN A 298 11.24 9.50 10.46
C GLN A 298 11.11 10.88 11.16
N TYR A 299 10.73 11.90 10.39
CA TYR A 299 10.68 13.32 10.79
C TYR A 299 12.02 13.93 11.25
N GLN A 300 13.15 13.23 11.12
CA GLN A 300 14.44 13.70 11.64
C GLN A 300 14.98 14.98 10.97
N GLY A 301 14.33 15.44 9.89
CA GLY A 301 14.63 16.70 9.21
C GLY A 301 13.75 17.88 9.59
N LEU A 302 12.80 17.74 10.53
CA LEU A 302 11.93 18.85 10.97
C LEU A 302 12.25 19.25 12.41
N SER A 303 12.87 20.42 12.60
CA SER A 303 13.17 20.94 13.95
C SER A 303 11.93 21.43 14.70
N LEU A 304 12.05 21.61 16.02
CA LEU A 304 10.98 22.18 16.86
C LEU A 304 10.69 23.64 16.46
N GLU A 305 11.73 24.39 16.13
CA GLU A 305 11.67 25.79 15.74
C GLU A 305 10.99 25.96 14.39
N GLU A 306 11.39 25.19 13.37
CA GLU A 306 10.73 25.21 12.05
C GLU A 306 9.25 24.83 12.15
N PHE A 307 8.94 23.80 12.94
CA PHE A 307 7.55 23.41 13.17
C PHE A 307 6.77 24.53 13.87
N ARG A 308 7.31 25.12 14.95
CA ARG A 308 6.68 26.22 15.68
C ARG A 308 6.43 27.41 14.77
N ASP A 309 7.44 27.86 14.04
CA ASP A 309 7.38 29.07 13.23
C ASP A 309 6.36 28.94 12.08
N ALA A 310 6.24 27.74 11.51
CA ALA A 310 5.21 27.44 10.51
C ALA A 310 3.79 27.40 11.11
N VAL A 311 3.61 26.77 12.28
CA VAL A 311 2.29 26.37 12.79
C VAL A 311 1.67 27.39 13.75
N LEU A 312 2.47 28.02 14.60
CA LEU A 312 1.99 28.89 15.68
C LEU A 312 1.16 30.09 15.18
N PRO A 313 1.49 30.76 14.04
CA PRO A 313 0.69 31.88 13.53
C PRO A 313 -0.77 31.53 13.27
N VAL A 314 -1.06 30.30 12.82
CA VAL A 314 -2.44 29.86 12.53
C VAL A 314 -3.12 29.21 13.74
N CYS A 315 -2.39 28.97 14.83
CA CYS A 315 -2.93 28.39 16.07
C CYS A 315 -3.54 29.44 17.02
N ALA A 316 -3.27 30.73 16.82
CA ALA A 316 -3.75 31.80 17.68
C ALA A 316 -5.29 31.76 17.88
N GLY A 317 -5.71 31.85 19.16
CA GLY A 317 -7.13 31.86 19.56
C GLY A 317 -7.86 30.52 19.46
N LYS A 318 -7.15 29.40 19.25
CA LYS A 318 -7.73 28.07 19.02
C LYS A 318 -7.37 27.08 20.13
N ASP A 319 -8.24 26.10 20.35
CA ASP A 319 -7.91 24.91 21.12
C ASP A 319 -7.11 23.95 20.24
N VAL A 320 -5.80 23.90 20.46
CA VAL A 320 -4.88 23.11 19.64
C VAL A 320 -4.70 21.71 20.19
N TYR A 321 -4.82 20.73 19.30
CA TYR A 321 -4.58 19.31 19.56
C TYR A 321 -3.59 18.76 18.55
N THR A 322 -2.66 17.93 19.00
CA THR A 322 -1.82 17.10 18.13
C THR A 322 -2.29 15.66 18.18
N TYR A 323 -2.36 14.97 17.05
CA TYR A 323 -2.91 13.63 16.96
C TYR A 323 -2.15 12.73 16.00
N GLY A 324 -1.85 11.50 16.43
CA GLY A 324 -1.16 10.54 15.58
C GLY A 324 -1.08 9.14 16.17
N SER A 325 -0.66 8.20 15.33
CA SER A 325 -0.39 6.80 15.69
C SER A 325 1.04 6.41 15.39
N SER A 326 1.64 5.52 16.17
CA SER A 326 3.00 5.01 15.92
C SER A 326 4.02 6.15 15.83
N LEU A 327 4.71 6.31 14.69
CA LEU A 327 5.58 7.46 14.41
C LEU A 327 4.85 8.81 14.54
N GLY A 328 3.63 8.91 14.01
CA GLY A 328 2.82 10.11 14.15
C GLY A 328 2.39 10.35 15.59
N GLY A 329 2.21 9.30 16.38
CA GLY A 329 1.89 9.39 17.81
C GLY A 329 3.07 9.92 18.62
N TYR A 330 4.30 9.49 18.29
CA TYR A 330 5.51 10.09 18.83
C TYR A 330 5.62 11.58 18.45
N CYS A 331 5.39 11.93 17.18
CA CYS A 331 5.43 13.33 16.74
C CYS A 331 4.37 14.18 17.44
N ALA A 332 3.18 13.63 17.66
CA ALA A 332 2.13 14.31 18.41
C ALA A 332 2.58 14.69 19.82
N LEU A 333 3.37 13.85 20.49
CA LEU A 333 3.97 14.18 21.78
C LEU A 333 5.12 15.20 21.63
N TYR A 334 6.08 14.91 20.76
CA TYR A 334 7.31 15.67 20.60
C TYR A 334 7.06 17.16 20.27
N TYR A 335 6.14 17.42 19.33
CA TYR A 335 5.84 18.78 18.89
C TYR A 335 4.72 19.47 19.69
N ALA A 336 4.01 18.78 20.59
CA ALA A 336 2.87 19.38 21.30
C ALA A 336 3.27 20.58 22.17
N GLY A 337 4.38 20.47 22.89
CA GLY A 337 4.74 21.47 23.89
C GLY A 337 5.16 22.82 23.30
N ILE A 338 5.85 22.82 22.16
CA ILE A 338 6.33 24.08 21.54
C ILE A 338 5.19 24.96 21.01
N ILE A 339 3.98 24.40 20.87
CA ILE A 339 2.76 25.11 20.47
C ILE A 339 1.63 25.03 21.51
N ASN A 340 1.92 24.57 22.74
CA ASN A 340 0.95 24.39 23.83
C ASN A 340 -0.32 23.60 23.44
N ALA A 341 -0.15 22.53 22.66
CA ALA A 341 -1.23 21.66 22.22
C ALA A 341 -1.50 20.52 23.20
N GLN A 342 -2.72 20.00 23.24
CA GLN A 342 -3.00 18.73 23.93
C GLN A 342 -2.72 17.56 22.97
N ALA A 343 -1.80 16.67 23.34
CA ALA A 343 -1.48 15.53 22.50
C ALA A 343 -2.46 14.37 22.71
N ILE A 344 -2.87 13.73 21.62
CA ILE A 344 -3.57 12.45 21.58
C ILE A 344 -2.65 11.48 20.83
N ALA A 345 -1.97 10.60 21.56
CA ALA A 345 -0.90 9.77 21.03
C ALA A 345 -1.26 8.29 21.15
N ALA A 346 -1.39 7.61 20.01
CA ALA A 346 -1.70 6.18 19.97
C ALA A 346 -0.47 5.33 19.65
N ALA A 347 -0.17 4.36 20.51
CA ALA A 347 1.00 3.50 20.45
C ALA A 347 2.27 4.27 20.00
N PRO A 348 2.60 5.40 20.66
CA PRO A 348 3.66 6.30 20.17
C PRO A 348 5.01 5.60 20.17
N LYS A 349 5.70 5.65 19.04
CA LYS A 349 7.08 5.17 18.92
C LYS A 349 7.81 5.81 17.75
N ASN A 350 9.11 6.04 17.90
CA ASN A 350 9.99 6.41 16.79
C ASN A 350 11.04 5.32 16.61
N SER A 351 10.99 4.62 15.47
CA SER A 351 11.88 3.50 15.21
C SER A 351 13.35 3.92 15.09
N ALA A 352 13.67 5.18 14.77
CA ALA A 352 15.04 5.70 14.79
C ALA A 352 15.61 5.81 16.21
N HIS A 353 14.77 5.83 17.24
CA HIS A 353 15.20 6.05 18.63
C HIS A 353 16.13 4.94 19.14
N PRO A 354 17.26 5.26 19.81
CA PRO A 354 18.23 4.28 20.28
C PRO A 354 17.68 3.14 21.15
N ILE A 355 16.62 3.41 21.93
CA ILE A 355 15.98 2.40 22.78
C ILE A 355 15.36 1.23 22.01
N LEU A 356 15.01 1.45 20.74
CA LEU A 356 14.41 0.48 19.84
C LEU A 356 15.44 -0.13 18.89
N LYS A 357 16.75 0.04 19.13
CA LYS A 357 17.86 -0.49 18.32
C LYS A 357 17.99 -2.02 18.36
N HIS A 358 16.93 -2.70 17.95
CA HIS A 358 16.98 -4.05 17.43
C HIS A 358 16.50 -4.01 15.97
N ASN A 359 17.39 -4.34 15.04
CA ASN A 359 17.06 -4.70 13.65
C ASN A 359 16.43 -3.62 12.75
N LEU A 360 16.85 -2.35 12.83
CA LEU A 360 16.61 -1.44 11.70
C LEU A 360 17.47 -1.89 10.51
N LYS A 361 16.84 -2.28 9.40
CA LYS A 361 17.54 -2.62 8.14
C LYS A 361 18.36 -1.44 7.59
N HIS A 362 18.01 -0.20 7.97
CA HIS A 362 18.72 1.04 7.65
C HIS A 362 18.88 1.89 8.92
N PRO A 363 20.06 1.88 9.57
CA PRO A 363 20.29 2.70 10.75
C PRO A 363 20.26 4.19 10.37
N MET A 364 19.43 4.97 11.07
CA MET A 364 19.36 6.42 10.95
C MET A 364 19.84 7.06 12.25
N GLU A 365 20.51 8.20 12.14
CA GLU A 365 20.84 9.03 13.29
C GLU A 365 19.57 9.64 13.87
N PHE A 366 19.34 9.43 15.16
CA PHE A 366 18.27 10.09 15.90
C PHE A 366 18.73 11.50 16.29
N LYS A 367 18.07 12.51 15.74
CA LYS A 367 18.44 13.94 15.85
C LYS A 367 17.51 14.75 16.76
N HIS A 368 16.34 14.22 17.07
CA HIS A 368 15.40 14.89 17.96
C HIS A 368 15.95 14.95 19.39
N LEU A 369 15.51 15.95 20.15
CA LEU A 369 15.73 15.96 21.60
C LEU A 369 15.05 14.73 22.22
N GLU A 370 15.61 14.26 23.34
CA GLU A 370 14.91 13.30 24.18
C GLU A 370 13.58 13.91 24.63
N LEU A 371 12.53 13.07 24.75
CA LEU A 371 11.21 13.60 25.08
C LEU A 371 11.24 14.40 26.39
N VAL A 372 12.03 13.99 27.38
CA VAL A 372 12.17 14.71 28.66
C VAL A 372 12.71 16.13 28.51
N ASP A 373 13.54 16.39 27.50
CA ASP A 373 14.18 17.68 27.24
C ASP A 373 13.37 18.54 26.26
N ALA A 374 12.44 17.93 25.52
CA ALA A 374 11.55 18.64 24.62
C ALA A 374 10.54 19.52 25.40
N PRO A 375 10.14 20.69 24.86
CA PRO A 375 9.15 21.57 25.48
C PRO A 375 7.87 20.84 25.90
N LYS A 376 7.27 21.29 27.02
CA LYS A 376 6.05 20.71 27.58
C LYS A 376 4.85 21.61 27.39
N SER A 377 3.73 21.00 27.02
CA SER A 377 2.44 21.67 26.96
C SER A 377 1.90 21.81 28.39
N ALA A 378 1.14 22.88 28.64
CA ALA A 378 0.36 22.99 29.87
C ALA A 378 -0.86 22.05 29.89
N LYS A 379 -1.14 21.35 28.77
CA LYS A 379 -2.25 20.42 28.62
C LYS A 379 -1.74 18.98 28.63
N ASN A 380 -2.29 18.17 29.53
CA ASN A 380 -1.83 16.80 29.73
C ASN A 380 -2.15 15.93 28.49
N PRO A 381 -1.20 15.12 28.02
CA PRO A 381 -1.42 14.26 26.87
C PRO A 381 -2.30 13.07 27.22
N VAL A 382 -3.04 12.56 26.23
CA VAL A 382 -3.76 11.29 26.27
C VAL A 382 -2.96 10.25 25.51
N ILE A 383 -2.57 9.16 26.17
CA ILE A 383 -1.75 8.09 25.60
C ILE A 383 -2.60 6.83 25.51
N ILE A 384 -2.81 6.34 24.29
CA ILE A 384 -3.60 5.14 24.00
C ILE A 384 -2.66 4.01 23.63
N TYR A 385 -2.67 2.89 24.35
CA TYR A 385 -1.76 1.78 24.04
C TYR A 385 -2.23 0.44 24.59
N ASP A 386 -1.66 -0.65 24.06
CA ASP A 386 -1.80 -1.98 24.63
C ASP A 386 -0.68 -2.24 25.66
N PRO A 387 -0.99 -2.40 26.96
CA PRO A 387 0.02 -2.72 27.97
C PRO A 387 0.70 -4.08 27.78
N HIS A 388 0.13 -4.99 26.98
CA HIS A 388 0.71 -6.30 26.71
C HIS A 388 1.64 -6.34 25.48
N GLN A 389 1.64 -5.26 24.68
CA GLN A 389 2.59 -5.05 23.59
C GLN A 389 3.93 -4.57 24.21
N ARG A 390 4.86 -5.51 24.43
CA ARG A 390 6.13 -5.27 25.15
C ARG A 390 6.98 -4.12 24.60
N GLU A 391 7.06 -3.95 23.29
CA GLU A 391 7.85 -2.89 22.66
C GLU A 391 7.22 -1.52 22.91
N ASP A 392 5.92 -1.38 22.66
CA ASP A 392 5.20 -0.12 22.85
C ASP A 392 5.14 0.24 24.34
N ALA A 393 4.82 -0.73 25.21
CA ALA A 393 4.81 -0.55 26.66
C ALA A 393 6.18 -0.12 27.18
N ARG A 394 7.27 -0.78 26.74
CA ARG A 394 8.63 -0.39 27.10
C ARG A 394 8.97 1.03 26.63
N TYR A 395 8.58 1.40 25.42
CA TYR A 395 8.81 2.75 24.89
C TYR A 395 8.08 3.79 25.73
N ILE A 396 6.82 3.55 26.06
CA ILE A 396 5.99 4.43 26.87
C ILE A 396 6.55 4.55 28.30
N GLU A 397 6.86 3.45 28.96
CA GLU A 397 7.38 3.42 30.33
C GLU A 397 8.74 4.11 30.46
N ARG A 398 9.61 3.98 29.45
CA ARG A 398 11.00 4.46 29.54
C ARG A 398 11.21 5.85 28.95
N LEU A 399 10.37 6.30 28.03
CA LEU A 399 10.57 7.59 27.35
C LEU A 399 9.37 8.53 27.51
N VAL A 400 8.15 8.03 27.41
CA VAL A 400 6.96 8.89 27.43
C VAL A 400 6.58 9.28 28.85
N LEU A 401 6.40 8.32 29.75
CA LEU A 401 5.98 8.58 31.13
C LEU A 401 6.98 9.40 31.95
N PRO A 402 8.31 9.24 31.81
CA PRO A 402 9.26 10.14 32.46
C PRO A 402 9.13 11.60 31.99
N ALA A 403 8.71 11.80 30.74
CA ALA A 403 8.54 13.12 30.13
C ALA A 403 7.15 13.73 30.38
N TYR A 404 6.15 12.89 30.67
CA TYR A 404 4.74 13.27 30.89
C TYR A 404 4.17 12.42 32.04
N ASN A 405 4.53 12.80 33.27
CA ASN A 405 4.18 12.04 34.49
C ASN A 405 2.69 12.10 34.86
N ASP A 406 1.97 13.08 34.31
CA ASP A 406 0.55 13.34 34.51
C ASP A 406 -0.30 13.02 33.25
N ALA A 407 0.29 12.25 32.34
CA ALA A 407 -0.40 11.77 31.15
C ALA A 407 -1.62 10.91 31.51
N SER A 408 -2.71 11.11 30.79
CA SER A 408 -3.88 10.25 30.90
C SER A 408 -3.68 8.98 30.08
N LEU A 409 -3.66 7.83 30.75
CA LEU A 409 -3.42 6.54 30.13
C LEU A 409 -4.72 5.82 29.77
N VAL A 410 -4.90 5.55 28.48
CA VAL A 410 -6.01 4.77 27.94
C VAL A 410 -5.47 3.41 27.49
N LYS A 411 -5.66 2.41 28.35
CA LYS A 411 -5.15 1.05 28.11
C LYS A 411 -6.17 0.26 27.31
N ILE A 412 -5.73 -0.33 26.20
CA ILE A 412 -6.51 -1.24 25.37
C ILE A 412 -5.83 -2.61 25.39
N PRO A 413 -6.07 -3.45 26.41
CA PRO A 413 -5.37 -4.71 26.56
C PRO A 413 -5.58 -5.63 25.36
N PHE A 414 -4.49 -6.20 24.86
CA PHE A 414 -4.46 -7.13 23.74
C PHE A 414 -4.89 -6.53 22.39
N SER A 415 -4.85 -5.21 22.19
CA SER A 415 -5.02 -4.62 20.84
C SER A 415 -3.75 -4.59 19.99
N GLY A 416 -2.61 -5.03 20.53
CA GLY A 416 -1.31 -4.97 19.85
C GLY A 416 -0.90 -3.54 19.53
N HIS A 417 -0.15 -3.36 18.44
CA HIS A 417 0.31 -2.02 18.00
C HIS A 417 -0.80 -1.18 17.34
N LEU A 418 -1.83 -1.84 16.78
CA LEU A 418 -2.87 -1.22 15.93
C LEU A 418 -4.07 -0.73 16.75
N VAL A 419 -3.82 -0.04 17.87
CA VAL A 419 -4.85 0.31 18.85
C VAL A 419 -6.00 1.13 18.25
N LEU A 420 -5.70 2.09 17.36
CA LEU A 420 -6.73 2.90 16.70
C LEU A 420 -7.57 2.09 15.71
N GLN A 421 -6.98 1.07 15.06
CA GLN A 421 -7.73 0.20 14.16
C GLN A 421 -8.77 -0.61 14.95
N VAL A 422 -8.38 -1.15 16.11
CA VAL A 422 -9.31 -1.86 17.00
C VAL A 422 -10.46 -0.93 17.41
N LEU A 423 -10.16 0.30 17.85
CA LEU A 423 -11.21 1.27 18.19
C LEU A 423 -12.11 1.61 16.98
N SER A 424 -11.56 1.65 15.77
CA SER A 424 -12.30 1.94 14.54
C SER A 424 -13.22 0.78 14.13
N GLU A 425 -12.70 -0.46 14.13
CA GLU A 425 -13.44 -1.69 13.80
C GLU A 425 -14.66 -1.86 14.73
N HIS A 426 -14.53 -1.42 15.99
CA HIS A 426 -15.62 -1.43 16.98
C HIS A 426 -16.46 -0.13 17.02
N LYS A 427 -16.24 0.81 16.10
CA LYS A 427 -16.99 2.09 15.98
C LYS A 427 -16.87 3.01 17.21
N ILE A 428 -15.79 2.88 18.00
CA ILE A 428 -15.51 3.66 19.22
C ILE A 428 -14.59 4.85 18.92
N LEU A 429 -13.71 4.74 17.92
CA LEU A 429 -12.66 5.74 17.67
C LEU A 429 -13.22 7.17 17.55
N LYS A 430 -14.30 7.35 16.80
CA LYS A 430 -14.90 8.67 16.59
C LYS A 430 -15.42 9.28 17.89
N SER A 431 -16.21 8.54 18.66
CA SER A 431 -16.78 9.05 19.92
C SER A 431 -15.69 9.31 20.97
N PHE A 432 -14.60 8.54 20.94
CA PHE A 432 -13.43 8.76 21.79
C PHE A 432 -12.72 10.07 21.45
N ILE A 433 -12.37 10.31 20.18
CA ILE A 433 -11.71 11.55 19.76
C ILE A 433 -12.60 12.77 20.06
N GLU A 434 -13.90 12.65 19.84
CA GLU A 434 -14.87 13.70 20.20
C GLU A 434 -14.98 13.90 21.72
N GLY A 435 -14.85 12.84 22.53
CA GLY A 435 -14.80 12.96 23.99
C GLY A 435 -13.63 13.82 24.43
N VAL A 436 -12.44 13.52 23.93
CA VAL A 436 -11.23 14.27 24.30
C VAL A 436 -11.30 15.70 23.78
N MET A 437 -11.64 15.91 22.51
CA MET A 437 -11.55 17.23 21.88
C MET A 437 -12.71 18.18 22.23
N GLU A 438 -13.92 17.66 22.38
CA GLU A 438 -15.13 18.49 22.56
C GLU A 438 -15.61 18.53 23.99
N ARG A 439 -15.47 17.41 24.72
CA ARG A 439 -15.99 17.26 26.09
C ARG A 439 -14.89 17.29 27.14
N ASN A 440 -13.62 17.28 26.74
CA ASN A 440 -12.47 17.09 27.63
C ASN A 440 -12.65 15.85 28.53
N GLU A 441 -13.15 14.77 27.94
CA GLU A 441 -13.58 13.55 28.60
C GLU A 441 -12.90 12.33 27.96
N ILE A 442 -12.36 11.45 28.80
CA ILE A 442 -11.91 10.12 28.36
C ILE A 442 -13.08 9.17 28.58
N ILE A 443 -13.73 8.78 27.49
CA ILE A 443 -14.83 7.82 27.58
C ILE A 443 -14.31 6.42 27.93
N ASP A 444 -15.12 5.66 28.65
CA ASP A 444 -14.84 4.25 28.89
C ASP A 444 -14.87 3.45 27.58
N ILE A 445 -13.83 2.66 27.36
CA ILE A 445 -13.71 1.83 26.16
C ILE A 445 -14.09 0.40 26.52
N ASN A 446 -15.27 0.00 26.04
CA ASN A 446 -15.78 -1.35 26.18
C ASN A 446 -16.19 -1.90 24.81
N TYR A 447 -15.67 -3.08 24.45
CA TYR A 447 -16.01 -3.76 23.20
C TYR A 447 -15.98 -5.27 23.37
N ASP A 448 -16.63 -5.99 22.45
CA ASP A 448 -16.63 -7.45 22.44
C ASP A 448 -15.24 -8.00 22.06
N CYS A 449 -14.44 -8.26 23.09
CA CYS A 449 -13.12 -8.87 23.00
C CYS A 449 -13.18 -10.28 22.37
N ASN A 450 -14.25 -11.05 22.60
CA ASN A 450 -14.36 -12.43 22.11
C ASN A 450 -14.59 -12.46 20.59
N GLY A 451 -15.31 -11.47 20.05
CA GLY A 451 -15.52 -11.27 18.61
C GLY A 451 -14.39 -10.55 17.89
N CYS A 452 -13.36 -10.08 18.60
CA CYS A 452 -12.24 -9.34 18.02
C CYS A 452 -11.07 -10.26 17.65
N SER A 453 -10.70 -10.36 16.37
CA SER A 453 -9.59 -11.21 15.95
C SER A 453 -8.24 -10.75 16.52
N VAL A 454 -7.98 -9.44 16.55
CA VAL A 454 -6.72 -8.88 17.08
C VAL A 454 -6.57 -9.23 18.55
N TRP A 455 -7.63 -9.04 19.33
CA TRP A 455 -7.63 -9.36 20.76
C TRP A 455 -7.33 -10.83 21.03
N ASN A 456 -8.00 -11.73 20.31
CA ASN A 456 -7.79 -13.17 20.45
C ASN A 456 -6.35 -13.56 20.06
N TYR A 457 -5.83 -13.04 18.95
CA TYR A 457 -4.46 -13.29 18.54
C TYR A 457 -3.45 -12.82 19.59
N GLU A 458 -3.57 -11.56 20.04
CA GLU A 458 -2.62 -10.96 20.98
C GLU A 458 -2.67 -11.62 22.34
N LYS A 459 -3.86 -12.00 22.83
CA LYS A 459 -3.99 -12.77 24.06
C LYS A 459 -3.35 -14.15 23.95
N GLY A 460 -3.61 -14.87 22.86
CA GLY A 460 -2.97 -16.16 22.58
C GLY A 460 -1.44 -16.03 22.51
N ARG A 461 -0.94 -14.99 21.82
CA ARG A 461 0.49 -14.67 21.71
C ARG A 461 1.13 -14.39 23.06
N VAL A 462 0.45 -13.63 23.93
CA VAL A 462 0.91 -13.31 25.28
C VAL A 462 0.97 -14.56 26.16
N LEU A 463 -0.08 -15.38 26.17
CA LEU A 463 -0.13 -16.63 26.95
C LEU A 463 0.98 -17.60 26.50
N ALA A 464 1.12 -17.81 25.20
CA ALA A 464 2.15 -18.67 24.62
C ALA A 464 3.56 -18.22 25.02
N ARG A 465 3.80 -16.91 24.98
CA ARG A 465 5.08 -16.28 25.34
C ARG A 465 5.37 -16.38 26.84
N ASP A 466 4.34 -16.29 27.67
CA ASP A 466 4.46 -16.30 29.14
C ASP A 466 4.45 -17.74 29.71
N GLY A 467 4.59 -18.75 28.83
CA GLY A 467 4.79 -20.15 29.21
C GLY A 467 3.50 -20.95 29.40
N ASP A 468 2.36 -20.44 28.95
CA ASP A 468 1.07 -21.13 28.97
C ASP A 468 0.55 -21.41 27.55
N PRO A 469 1.17 -22.35 26.82
CA PRO A 469 0.78 -22.68 25.45
C PRO A 469 -0.60 -23.37 25.39
N VAL A 470 -1.02 -24.09 26.44
CA VAL A 470 -2.29 -24.81 26.47
C VAL A 470 -3.45 -23.81 26.47
N SER A 471 -3.41 -22.79 27.32
CA SER A 471 -4.43 -21.75 27.32
C SER A 471 -4.39 -20.84 26.09
N ALA A 472 -3.24 -20.76 25.39
CA ALA A 472 -3.09 -19.93 24.19
C ALA A 472 -3.88 -20.46 22.99
N VAL A 473 -3.94 -21.79 22.82
CA VAL A 473 -4.51 -22.46 21.64
C VAL A 473 -5.96 -22.02 21.34
N PRO A 474 -6.92 -22.05 22.29
CA PRO A 474 -8.30 -21.66 21.99
C PRO A 474 -8.46 -20.21 21.52
N PHE A 475 -7.59 -19.30 21.97
CA PHE A 475 -7.59 -17.90 21.51
C PHE A 475 -7.06 -17.79 20.08
N LEU A 476 -5.98 -18.50 19.75
CA LEU A 476 -5.44 -18.50 18.39
C LEU A 476 -6.41 -19.12 17.38
N GLU A 477 -7.06 -20.24 17.73
CA GLU A 477 -8.11 -20.86 16.93
C GLU A 477 -9.29 -19.90 16.71
N ARG A 478 -9.75 -19.22 17.76
CA ARG A 478 -10.83 -18.25 17.65
C ARG A 478 -10.43 -17.06 16.77
N SER A 479 -9.21 -16.55 16.93
CA SER A 479 -8.68 -15.50 16.06
C SER A 479 -8.75 -15.93 14.60
N LEU A 480 -8.24 -17.10 14.25
CA LEU A 480 -8.23 -17.64 12.88
C LEU A 480 -9.63 -17.86 12.33
N LYS A 481 -10.58 -18.27 13.18
CA LYS A 481 -12.00 -18.42 12.81
C LYS A 481 -12.66 -17.09 12.47
N ILE A 482 -12.33 -16.02 13.19
CA ILE A 482 -12.87 -14.67 12.93
C ILE A 482 -12.20 -14.05 11.70
N ARG A 483 -10.87 -14.06 11.67
CA ARG A 483 -10.05 -13.53 10.58
C ARG A 483 -8.73 -14.29 10.53
N TYR A 484 -8.53 -15.05 9.45
CA TYR A 484 -7.29 -15.77 9.22
C TYR A 484 -6.09 -14.80 9.14
N THR A 485 -5.02 -15.08 9.88
CA THR A 485 -3.72 -14.40 9.77
C THR A 485 -2.60 -15.42 9.82
N LYS A 486 -1.51 -15.20 9.05
CA LYS A 486 -0.38 -16.13 9.01
C LYS A 486 0.33 -16.20 10.35
N GLU A 487 0.39 -15.10 11.08
CA GLU A 487 1.06 -14.99 12.38
C GLU A 487 0.35 -15.86 13.42
N ALA A 488 -0.98 -15.84 13.45
CA ALA A 488 -1.77 -16.69 14.34
C ALA A 488 -1.65 -18.16 13.95
N ASP A 489 -1.73 -18.49 12.65
CA ASP A 489 -1.60 -19.86 12.14
C ASP A 489 -0.20 -20.44 12.41
N LYS A 490 0.85 -19.67 12.14
CA LYS A 490 2.24 -20.05 12.40
C LYS A 490 2.49 -20.26 13.89
N LEU A 491 1.98 -19.37 14.74
CA LEU A 491 2.10 -19.55 16.19
C LEU A 491 1.34 -20.78 16.66
N LEU A 492 0.10 -20.98 16.20
CA LEU A 492 -0.71 -22.15 16.55
C LEU A 492 -0.02 -23.45 16.16
N LYS A 493 0.49 -23.56 14.92
CA LYS A 493 1.25 -24.72 14.45
C LYS A 493 2.47 -24.99 15.32
N LYS A 494 3.25 -23.95 15.65
CA LYS A 494 4.41 -24.06 16.54
C LYS A 494 4.05 -24.59 17.93
N LEU A 495 2.89 -24.19 18.47
CA LEU A 495 2.42 -24.68 19.77
C LEU A 495 1.94 -26.13 19.71
N SER A 496 1.30 -26.54 18.61
CA SER A 496 0.88 -27.92 18.40
C SER A 496 2.07 -28.89 18.23
N GLU A 497 3.13 -28.46 17.54
CA GLU A 497 4.36 -29.24 17.37
C GLU A 497 5.18 -29.38 18.67
N ALA A 498 5.01 -28.48 19.64
CA ALA A 498 5.71 -28.52 20.92
C ALA A 498 5.00 -29.37 21.99
N ASN A 499 3.74 -29.73 21.76
CA ASN A 499 2.89 -30.50 22.69
C ASN A 499 2.59 -31.94 22.20
N GLY A 500 3.05 -32.31 21.00
CA GLY A 500 3.02 -33.68 20.47
C GLY A 500 4.41 -34.28 20.49
#